data_AF-A0A161MNL6-F1
#
_entry.id   AF-A0A161MNL6-F1
#
_cell.length_a   1.000
_cell.length_b   1.000
_cell.length_c   1.000
_cell.angle_alpha   90.00
_cell.angle_beta   90.00
_cell.angle_gamma   90.00
#
_symmetry.space_group_name_H-M   'P 1'
#
loop_
_entity.id
_entity.type
_entity.pdbx_description
1 polymer ?
#
loop_
_entity_poly.entity_id
_entity_poly.type
_entity_poly.pdbx_seq_one_letter_code
_entity_poly.pdbx_strand_id
1 'polypeptide(L)'
;VGSLLLERAKINTGDHVALIFPPGIDLICAFYGCLYVGAVPVTIRPPHPQNLQTTLPTVRMIVDVSKSVLVLSNQNVIKLLRSKEASNVVDIKSWPVILDTDDMPKKN
;
A
#
# COMPACT_ATOMS: atom_id res chain seq x y z
N VAL A 1 13.01 -0.71 -2.10
CA VAL A 1 11.92 -0.75 -1.08
C VAL A 1 12.40 -0.49 0.35
N GLY A 2 13.35 -1.23 0.92
CA GLY A 2 13.79 -0.97 2.30
C GLY A 2 14.26 0.48 2.54
N SER A 3 15.12 1.01 1.67
CA SER A 3 15.54 2.43 1.71
C SER A 3 14.37 3.40 1.55
N LEU A 4 13.45 3.11 0.63
CA LEU A 4 12.22 3.90 0.42
C LEU A 4 11.42 4.02 1.72
N LEU A 5 11.21 2.92 2.44
CA LEU A 5 10.43 2.91 3.68
C LEU A 5 11.08 3.75 4.79
N LEU A 6 12.42 3.72 4.89
CA LEU A 6 13.15 4.51 5.88
C LEU A 6 13.20 6.00 5.50
N GLU A 7 13.54 6.30 4.25
CA GLU A 7 13.85 7.67 3.82
C GLU A 7 12.60 8.50 3.49
N ARG A 8 11.56 7.89 2.93
CA ARG A 8 10.32 8.59 2.53
C ARG A 8 9.21 8.44 3.55
N ALA A 9 9.01 7.24 4.08
CA ALA A 9 7.89 6.94 4.97
C ALA A 9 8.24 7.02 6.46
N LYS A 10 9.53 7.10 6.81
CA LYS A 10 10.01 7.13 8.22
C LYS A 10 9.43 5.99 9.05
N ILE A 11 9.36 4.81 8.45
CA ILE A 11 8.82 3.60 9.07
C ILE A 11 9.70 3.17 10.23
N ASN A 12 9.06 2.85 11.36
CA ASN A 12 9.71 2.33 12.56
C ASN A 12 9.54 0.81 12.64
N THR A 13 10.39 0.17 13.44
CA THR A 13 10.24 -1.24 13.77
C THR A 13 8.88 -1.49 14.42
N GLY A 14 8.16 -2.50 13.93
CA GLY A 14 6.82 -2.86 14.38
C GLY A 14 5.68 -2.12 13.65
N ASP A 15 5.97 -1.09 12.85
CA ASP A 15 4.92 -0.41 12.07
C ASP A 15 4.32 -1.35 11.03
N HIS A 16 3.00 -1.27 10.87
CA HIS A 16 2.27 -2.08 9.89
C HIS A 16 2.23 -1.37 8.53
N VAL A 17 2.61 -2.09 7.47
CA VAL A 17 2.62 -1.57 6.09
C VAL A 17 1.68 -2.42 5.24
N ALA A 18 0.61 -1.80 4.74
CA ALA A 18 -0.34 -2.45 3.83
C ALA A 18 0.26 -2.59 2.44
N LEU A 19 0.43 -3.82 1.98
CA LEU A 19 0.97 -4.15 0.66
C LEU A 19 -0.18 -4.52 -0.26
N ILE A 20 -0.57 -3.61 -1.15
CA ILE A 20 -1.67 -3.83 -2.09
C ILE A 20 -1.08 -4.09 -3.47
N PHE A 21 -0.90 -5.35 -3.83
CA PHE A 21 -0.26 -5.73 -5.10
C PHE A 21 -0.91 -6.96 -5.72
N PRO A 22 -0.96 -7.04 -7.06
CA PRO A 22 -1.13 -8.33 -7.73
C PRO A 22 0.00 -9.30 -7.34
N PRO A 23 -0.21 -10.62 -7.46
CA PRO A 23 0.88 -11.58 -7.30
C PRO A 23 2.00 -11.28 -8.30
N GLY A 24 3.23 -11.19 -7.81
CA GLY A 24 4.38 -10.85 -8.65
C GLY A 24 5.62 -10.45 -7.85
N ILE A 25 6.68 -10.09 -8.57
CA ILE A 25 7.98 -9.74 -7.98
C ILE A 25 7.89 -8.50 -7.08
N ASP A 26 7.06 -7.51 -7.45
CA ASP A 26 6.90 -6.28 -6.67
C ASP A 26 6.39 -6.58 -5.25
N LEU A 27 5.41 -7.48 -5.12
CA LEU A 27 4.88 -7.92 -3.83
C LEU A 27 5.97 -8.61 -2.99
N ILE A 28 6.76 -9.48 -3.61
CA ILE A 28 7.84 -10.21 -2.94
C ILE A 28 8.91 -9.22 -2.44
N CYS A 29 9.34 -8.31 -3.31
CA CYS A 29 10.29 -7.25 -2.98
C CYS A 29 9.76 -6.33 -1.87
N ALA A 30 8.48 -5.98 -1.91
CA ALA A 30 7.85 -5.14 -0.90
C ALA A 30 7.74 -5.85 0.46
N PHE A 31 7.35 -7.12 0.45
CA PHE A 31 7.25 -7.96 1.64
C PHE A 31 8.60 -8.07 2.37
N TYR A 32 9.65 -8.50 1.65
CA TYR A 32 10.98 -8.59 2.25
C TYR A 32 11.58 -7.21 2.58
N GLY A 33 11.23 -6.17 1.82
CA GLY A 33 11.59 -4.79 2.14
C GLY A 33 11.06 -4.34 3.50
N CYS A 34 9.82 -4.71 3.85
CA CYS A 34 9.24 -4.43 5.17
C CYS A 34 10.00 -5.19 6.27
N LEU A 35 10.22 -6.49 6.07
CA LEU A 35 10.92 -7.32 7.06
C LEU A 35 12.35 -6.83 7.30
N TYR A 36 13.05 -6.41 6.25
CA TYR A 36 14.42 -5.89 6.35
C TYR A 36 14.52 -4.65 7.23
N VAL A 37 13.48 -3.81 7.28
CA VAL A 37 13.42 -2.61 8.12
C VAL A 37 12.72 -2.84 9.47
N GLY A 38 12.34 -4.09 9.77
CA GLY A 38 11.65 -4.46 11.00
C GLY A 38 10.16 -4.10 11.02
N ALA A 39 9.56 -3.75 9.88
CA ALA A 39 8.13 -3.48 9.76
C ALA A 39 7.32 -4.77 9.56
N VAL A 40 6.02 -4.72 9.84
CA VAL A 40 5.09 -5.85 9.68
C VAL A 40 4.34 -5.71 8.34
N PRO A 41 4.63 -6.56 7.33
CA PRO A 41 3.92 -6.51 6.07
C PRO A 41 2.50 -7.08 6.20
N VAL A 42 1.50 -6.31 5.77
CA VAL A 42 0.09 -6.72 5.71
C VAL A 42 -0.29 -6.89 4.24
N THR A 43 -0.26 -8.12 3.73
CA THR A 43 -0.54 -8.40 2.31
C THR A 43 -2.03 -8.35 2.01
N ILE A 44 -2.43 -7.53 1.03
CA ILE A 44 -3.82 -7.33 0.65
C ILE A 44 -3.94 -7.48 -0.87
N ARG A 45 -4.91 -8.29 -1.32
CA ARG A 45 -5.21 -8.38 -2.76
C ARG A 45 -5.80 -7.03 -3.24
N PRO A 46 -5.38 -6.50 -4.40
CA PRO A 46 -5.99 -5.32 -4.98
C PRO A 46 -7.49 -5.48 -5.17
N PRO A 47 -8.26 -4.40 -5.06
CA PRO A 47 -9.68 -4.44 -5.35
C PRO A 47 -9.90 -4.73 -6.83
N HIS A 48 -10.99 -5.42 -7.17
CA HIS A 48 -11.26 -5.81 -8.54
C HIS A 48 -11.88 -4.63 -9.30
N PRO A 49 -11.32 -4.17 -10.44
CA PRO A 49 -11.79 -2.97 -11.12
C PRO A 49 -13.28 -3.00 -11.51
N GLN A 50 -13.77 -4.17 -11.93
CA GLN A 50 -15.17 -4.36 -12.32
C GLN A 50 -16.15 -4.38 -11.12
N ASN A 51 -15.66 -4.70 -9.92
CA ASN A 51 -16.47 -4.86 -8.70
C ASN A 51 -15.93 -3.96 -7.59
N LEU A 52 -15.53 -2.74 -7.93
CA LEU A 52 -14.84 -1.83 -7.01
C LEU A 52 -15.72 -1.48 -5.81
N GLN A 53 -17.03 -1.31 -6.03
CA GLN A 53 -18.03 -1.00 -4.99
C GLN A 53 -18.07 -2.03 -3.85
N THR A 54 -17.86 -3.32 -4.16
CA THR A 54 -17.95 -4.39 -3.16
C THR A 54 -16.57 -4.83 -2.65
N THR A 55 -15.53 -4.70 -3.46
CA THR A 55 -14.18 -5.18 -3.10
C THR A 55 -13.32 -4.12 -2.41
N LEU A 56 -13.45 -2.84 -2.77
CA LEU A 56 -12.70 -1.75 -2.15
C LEU A 56 -12.97 -1.57 -0.65
N PRO A 57 -14.23 -1.69 -0.16
CA PRO A 57 -14.50 -1.64 1.28
C PRO A 57 -13.76 -2.70 2.08
N THR A 58 -13.61 -3.91 1.54
CA THR A 58 -12.83 -4.98 2.20
C THR A 58 -11.35 -4.64 2.27
N VAL A 59 -10.77 -4.12 1.19
CA VAL A 59 -9.38 -3.64 1.19
C VAL A 59 -9.20 -2.55 2.24
N ARG A 60 -10.10 -1.58 2.28
CA ARG A 60 -10.09 -0.48 3.26
C ARG A 60 -10.19 -1.01 4.70
N MET A 61 -11.13 -1.91 4.96
CA MET A 61 -11.32 -2.53 6.27
C MET A 61 -10.04 -3.21 6.76
N ILE A 62 -9.33 -3.94 5.90
CA ILE A 62 -8.07 -4.60 6.29
C ILE A 62 -7.00 -3.55 6.66
N VAL A 63 -6.89 -2.46 5.89
CA VAL A 63 -5.96 -1.36 6.21
C VAL A 63 -6.28 -0.74 7.57
N ASP A 64 -7.56 -0.52 7.88
CA ASP A 64 -7.99 0.06 9.15
C ASP A 64 -7.79 -0.88 10.34
N VAL A 65 -8.24 -2.14 10.22
CA VAL A 65 -8.13 -3.13 11.30
C VAL A 65 -6.67 -3.46 11.59
N SER A 66 -5.83 -3.51 10.55
CA SER A 66 -4.39 -3.67 10.73
C SER A 66 -3.72 -2.40 11.26
N LYS A 67 -4.38 -1.25 11.34
CA LYS A 67 -3.75 0.02 11.74
C LYS A 67 -2.50 0.35 10.91
N SER A 68 -2.55 0.03 9.62
CA SER A 68 -1.42 0.27 8.73
C SER A 68 -1.13 1.76 8.63
N VAL A 69 0.12 2.14 8.88
CA VAL A 69 0.57 3.55 8.84
C VAL A 69 0.89 4.01 7.41
N LEU A 70 1.08 3.05 6.50
CA LEU A 70 1.44 3.26 5.11
C LEU A 70 0.74 2.21 4.23
N VAL A 71 0.31 2.61 3.05
CA VAL A 71 -0.01 1.72 1.93
C VAL A 71 1.12 1.80 0.91
N LEU A 72 1.73 0.67 0.60
CA LEU A 72 2.72 0.55 -0.47
C LEU A 72 2.11 -0.26 -1.61
N SER A 73 2.27 0.23 -2.83
CA SER A 73 1.68 -0.38 -4.03
C SER A 73 2.45 0.03 -5.29
N ASN A 74 1.97 -0.34 -6.47
CA ASN A 74 2.49 0.13 -7.75
C ASN A 74 1.53 1.14 -8.40
N GLN A 75 2.03 1.85 -9.41
CA GLN A 75 1.29 2.94 -10.04
C GLN A 75 -0.10 2.55 -10.56
N ASN A 76 -0.26 1.33 -11.08
CA ASN A 76 -1.53 0.84 -11.63
C ASN A 76 -2.60 0.71 -10.53
N VAL A 77 -2.24 0.10 -9.40
CA VAL A 77 -3.17 -0.06 -8.27
C VAL A 77 -3.39 1.28 -7.58
N ILE A 78 -2.37 2.14 -7.45
CA ILE A 78 -2.54 3.48 -6.87
C ILE A 78 -3.53 4.31 -7.69
N LYS A 79 -3.43 4.27 -9.03
CA LYS A 79 -4.40 4.93 -9.92
C LYS A 79 -5.82 4.40 -9.70
N LEU A 80 -5.99 3.09 -9.49
CA LEU A 80 -7.28 2.50 -9.17
C LEU A 80 -7.83 2.98 -7.83
N LEU A 81 -7.01 3.00 -6.77
CA LEU A 81 -7.41 3.47 -5.44
C LEU A 81 -7.77 4.96 -5.41
N ARG A 82 -7.19 5.75 -6.32
CA ARG A 82 -7.44 7.19 -6.47
C ARG A 82 -8.45 7.54 -7.57
N SER A 83 -9.07 6.54 -8.19
CA SER A 83 -10.02 6.79 -9.29
C SER A 83 -11.29 7.49 -8.79
N LYS A 84 -12.03 8.12 -9.70
CA LYS A 84 -13.31 8.75 -9.36
C LYS A 84 -14.30 7.74 -8.81
N GLU A 85 -14.33 6.54 -9.39
CA GLU A 85 -15.15 5.42 -8.95
C GLU A 85 -14.78 5.00 -7.53
N ALA A 86 -13.50 4.90 -7.20
CA ALA A 86 -13.03 4.59 -5.85
C ALA A 86 -13.47 5.64 -4.82
N SER A 87 -13.38 6.92 -5.19
CA SER A 87 -13.75 8.04 -4.31
C SER A 87 -15.25 8.09 -3.98
N ASN A 88 -16.11 7.44 -4.78
CA ASN A 88 -17.53 7.29 -4.48
C ASN A 88 -17.81 6.21 -3.43
N VAL A 89 -16.83 5.33 -3.14
CA VAL A 89 -16.97 4.21 -2.20
C VAL A 89 -16.25 4.48 -0.89
N VAL A 90 -15.04 5.01 -0.97
CA VAL A 90 -14.16 5.30 0.17
C VAL A 90 -13.55 6.68 -0.05
N ASP A 91 -13.61 7.53 0.98
CA ASP A 91 -12.99 8.86 0.91
C ASP A 91 -11.48 8.73 0.65
N ILE A 92 -11.00 9.36 -0.43
CA ILE A 92 -9.61 9.35 -0.84
C ILE A 92 -8.67 9.93 0.23
N LYS A 93 -9.17 10.85 1.07
CA LYS A 93 -8.39 11.47 2.15
C LYS A 93 -8.27 10.60 3.40
N SER A 94 -9.11 9.56 3.52
CA SER A 94 -9.09 8.66 4.66
C SER A 94 -7.94 7.67 4.62
N TRP A 95 -7.33 7.45 3.45
CA TRP A 95 -6.18 6.54 3.29
C TRP A 95 -4.98 7.04 4.09
N PRO A 96 -4.23 6.12 4.73
CA PRO A 96 -2.88 6.46 5.18
C PRO A 96 -2.04 6.86 3.97
N VAL A 97 -0.81 7.32 4.21
CA VAL A 97 0.10 7.69 3.13
C VAL A 97 0.18 6.53 2.13
N ILE A 98 0.00 6.83 0.84
CA ILE A 98 0.14 5.85 -0.25
C ILE A 98 1.42 6.18 -1.00
N LEU A 99 2.34 5.21 -1.07
CA LEU A 99 3.59 5.33 -1.82
C LEU A 99 3.64 4.34 -2.98
N ASP A 100 4.26 4.79 -4.07
CA ASP A 100 4.67 3.91 -5.16
C ASP A 100 5.96 3.19 -4.78
N THR A 101 6.06 1.92 -5.16
CA THR A 101 7.26 1.09 -4.95
C THR A 101 8.44 1.60 -5.76
N ASP A 102 8.17 2.28 -6.87
CA ASP A 102 9.17 2.87 -7.76
C ASP A 102 9.56 4.30 -7.39
N ASP A 103 8.97 4.90 -6.34
CA ASP A 103 9.33 6.25 -5.83
C ASP A 103 10.69 6.28 -5.10
N MET A 104 11.66 5.52 -5.59
CA MET A 104 13.00 5.41 -5.04
C MET A 104 13.61 6.80 -4.86
N PRO A 105 14.22 7.08 -3.69
CA PRO A 105 14.95 8.32 -3.49
C PRO A 105 16.00 8.45 -4.59
N LYS A 106 16.02 9.59 -5.29
CA LYS A 106 17.08 9.90 -6.25
C LYS A 106 18.39 9.84 -5.47
N LYS A 107 19.26 8.90 -5.81
CA LYS A 107 20.63 8.89 -5.29
C LYS A 107 21.27 10.22 -5.70
N ASN A 108 21.54 11.07 -4.73
CA ASN A 108 22.43 12.22 -4.87
C ASN A 108 23.87 11.74 -4.77
#